data_AF-A0A645J2J1-F1
#
_entry.id   AF-A0A645J2J1-F1
#
_cell.length_a   1.000
_cell.length_b   1.000
_cell.length_c   1.000
_cell.angle_alpha   90.00
_cell.angle_beta   90.00
_cell.angle_gamma   90.00
#
_symmetry.space_group_name_H-M   'P 1'
#
loop_
_entity.id
_entity.type
_entity.pdbx_description
1 polymer ?
#
loop_
_entity_poly.entity_id
_entity_poly.type
_entity_poly.pdbx_seq_one_letter_code
_entity_poly.pdbx_strand_id
1 'polypeptide(L)' 'MIDYSLPLYVREGKSSLVIAFGCTGGKHRSVSFAERMYKRLKESHDSVLVLHRDYQR' A
#
# COMPACT_ATOMS: atom_id res chain seq x y z
N MET A 1 -2.38 12.24 2.41
CA MET A 1 -3.44 11.60 3.22
C MET A 1 -2.90 10.40 3.99
N ILE A 2 -2.33 9.38 3.32
CA ILE A 2 -1.76 8.21 4.00
C ILE A 2 -0.65 8.58 4.99
N ASP A 3 0.24 9.51 4.62
CA ASP A 3 1.32 10.00 5.48
C ASP A 3 0.81 10.60 6.81
N TYR A 4 -0.42 11.12 6.85
CA TYR A 4 -1.05 11.65 8.06
C TYR A 4 -1.73 10.56 8.89
N SER A 5 -2.45 9.64 8.23
CA SER A 5 -3.20 8.59 8.92
C SER A 5 -2.31 7.48 9.48
N LEU A 6 -1.21 7.15 8.81
CA LEU A 6 -0.34 6.05 9.20
C LEU A 6 0.20 6.16 10.65
N PRO A 7 0.77 7.30 11.11
CA PRO A 7 1.22 7.43 12.50
C PRO A 7 0.07 7.44 13.52
N LEU A 8 -1.15 7.74 13.10
CA LEU A 8 -2.35 7.61 13.96
C LEU A 8 -2.71 6.14 14.17
N TYR A 9 -2.68 5.34 13.09
CA TYR A 9 -2.92 3.89 13.15
C TYR A 9 -1.87 3.17 14.01
N VAL A 10 -0.60 3.58 13.91
CA VAL A 10 0.48 3.05 14.76
C VAL A 10 0.24 3.41 16.23
N ARG A 11 -0.14 4.65 16.53
CA ARG A 11 -0.46 5.09 17.90
C ARG A 11 -1.67 4.37 18.50
N GLU A 12 -2.64 4.00 17.68
CA GLU A 12 -3.81 3.20 18.10
C GLU A 12 -3.45 1.73 18.36
N GLY A 13 -2.20 1.31 18.08
CA GLY A 13 -1.72 -0.05 18.33
C GLY A 13 -2.24 -1.07 17.31
N LYS A 14 -2.67 -0.64 16.12
CA LYS A 14 -3.09 -1.57 15.06
C LYS A 14 -1.88 -2.38 14.58
N SER A 15 -2.03 -3.69 14.51
CA SER A 15 -0.98 -4.61 14.06
C SER A 15 -0.76 -4.59 12.55
N SER A 16 -1.75 -4.17 11.77
CA SER A 16 -1.63 -4.05 10.32
C SER A 16 -2.57 -2.97 9.74
N LEU A 17 -2.15 -2.40 8.61
CA LEU A 17 -2.95 -1.51 7.78
C LEU A 17 -2.90 -2.02 6.34
N VAL A 18 -4.07 -2.30 5.76
CA VAL A 18 -4.19 -2.78 4.37
C VAL A 18 -4.73 -1.66 3.50
N ILE A 19 -4.02 -1.35 2.41
CA ILE A 19 -4.40 -0.32 1.43
C ILE A 19 -4.59 -1.01 0.08
N ALA A 20 -5.82 -0.99 -0.44
CA ALA A 20 -6.17 -1.63 -1.70
C ALA A 20 -6.22 -0.62 -2.85
N PHE A 21 -5.56 -0.95 -3.96
CA PHE A 21 -5.62 -0.19 -5.21
C PHE A 21 -6.38 -0.99 -6.27
N GLY A 22 -7.49 -0.43 -6.77
CA GLY A 22 -8.33 -1.07 -7.79
C GLY A 22 -8.27 -0.34 -9.13
N CYS A 23 -8.17 -1.11 -10.22
CA CYS A 23 -8.50 -0.63 -11.57
C CYS A 23 -9.30 -1.71 -12.28
N THR A 24 -10.01 -1.36 -13.36
CA THR A 24 -10.94 -2.30 -14.04
C THR A 24 -10.34 -3.66 -14.35
N GLY A 25 -9.08 -3.69 -14.82
CA GLY A 25 -8.39 -4.94 -15.18
C GLY A 25 -7.32 -5.40 -14.21
N GLY A 26 -7.12 -4.71 -13.07
CA GLY A 26 -6.15 -5.11 -12.04
C GLY A 26 -4.65 -5.12 -12.43
N LYS A 27 -4.29 -4.86 -13.69
CA LYS A 27 -2.95 -5.12 -14.25
C LYS A 27 -2.06 -3.91 -14.53
N HIS A 28 -2.63 -2.72 -14.69
CA HIS A 28 -1.89 -1.54 -15.13
C HIS A 28 -1.86 -0.46 -14.04
N ARG A 29 -2.95 0.29 -13.91
CA ARG A 29 -3.01 1.45 -13.00
C ARG A 29 -2.87 1.06 -11.54
N SER A 30 -3.62 0.04 -11.09
CA SER A 30 -3.56 -0.46 -9.71
C SER A 30 -2.15 -0.88 -9.32
N VAL A 31 -1.48 -1.66 -10.20
CA VAL A 31 -0.11 -2.14 -10.00
C VAL A 31 0.86 -0.96 -9.90
N SER A 32 0.82 -0.02 -10.85
CA SER A 32 1.71 1.14 -10.84
C SER A 32 1.54 2.03 -9.60
N PHE A 33 0.30 2.26 -9.16
CA PHE A 33 0.04 3.05 -7.96
C PHE A 33 0.48 2.33 -6.68
N ALA A 34 0.25 1.02 -6.58
CA ALA A 34 0.68 0.21 -5.46
C ALA A 34 2.21 0.19 -5.33
N GLU A 35 2.94 0.00 -6.44
CA GLU A 35 4.41 0.05 -6.48
C GLU A 35 4.96 1.43 -6.10
N ARG A 36 4.36 2.50 -6.62
CA ARG A 36 4.77 3.86 -6.27
C ARG A 36 4.56 4.16 -4.79
N MET A 37 3.44 3.71 -4.22
CA MET A 37 3.15 3.88 -2.80
C MET A 37 4.12 3.07 -1.94
N TYR A 38 4.38 1.82 -2.33
CA TYR A 38 5.35 0.94 -1.66
C TYR A 38 6.71 1.61 -1.56
N LYS A 39 7.26 2.11 -2.68
CA LYS A 39 8.56 2.80 -2.69
C LYS A 39 8.60 3.98 -1.73
N ARG A 40 7.58 4.85 -1.77
CA ARG A 40 7.47 6.02 -0.88
C ARG A 40 7.39 5.61 0.59
N LEU A 41 6.58 4.61 0.93
CA LEU A 41 6.43 4.16 2.32
C LEU A 41 7.68 3.46 2.84
N LYS A 42 8.40 2.74 1.96
CA LYS A 42 9.64 2.02 2.30
C LYS A 42 10.78 2.97 2.69
N GLU A 43 10.75 4.22 2.24
CA GLU A 43 11.72 5.25 2.66
C GLU A 43 11.57 5.65 4.14
N SER A 44 10.39 5.46 4.73
CA SER A 44 10.10 5.89 6.11
C SER A 44 9.65 4.77 7.05
N HIS A 45 9.40 3.56 6.52
CA HIS A 45 8.89 2.41 7.27
C HIS A 45 9.52 1.11 6.75
N ASP A 46 10.07 0.31 7.66
CA ASP A 46 10.74 -0.94 7.31
C ASP A 46 9.76 -2.09 6.96
N SER A 47 8.56 -2.10 7.54
CA SER A 47 7.58 -3.20 7.47
C SER A 47 6.47 -3.01 6.43
N VAL A 48 6.83 -2.57 5.22
CA VAL A 48 5.88 -2.40 4.11
C VAL A 48 5.95 -3.61 3.17
N LEU A 49 4.79 -4.11 2.75
CA LEU A 49 4.63 -5.19 1.78
C LEU A 49 3.66 -4.75 0.66
N VAL A 50 3.89 -5.23 -0.57
CA VAL A 50 3.01 -5.00 -1.72
C VAL A 50 2.59 -6.35 -2.32
N LEU A 51 1.31 -6.47 -2.69
CA LEU A 51 0.76 -7.69 -3.27
C LEU A 51 -0.15 -7.34 -4.46
N HIS A 52 0.08 -8.01 -5.59
CA HIS A 52 -0.67 -7.79 -6.84
C HIS A 52 -1.58 -8.98 -7.13
N ARG A 53 -2.86 -8.85 -6.76
CA ARG A 53 -3.85 -9.95 -6.85
C ARG A 53 -4.06 -10.45 -8.28
N ASP A 54 -4.20 -9.55 -9.25
CA ASP A 54 -4.61 -9.87 -10.63
C ASP A 54 -3.45 -9.91 -11.63
N TYR A 55 -2.21 -9.68 -11.18
CA TYR A 55 -1.03 -9.67 -12.05
C TYR A 55 -0.63 -11.09 -12.51
N GLN A 56 -0.93 -12.12 -11.72
CA GLN A 56 -0.58 -13.52 -12.02
C GLN A 56 -1.67 -14.31 -12.76
N ARG A 57 -2.74 -13.66 -13.23
CA ARG A 57 -3.90 -14.31 -13.87
C ARG A 57 -3.93 -14.11 -15.38
#